data_AF-X0T3V0-F1
#
_entry.id   AF-X0T3V0-F1
#
_cell.length_a   1.000
_cell.length_b   1.000
_cell.length_c   1.000
_cell.angle_alpha   90.00
_cell.angle_beta   90.00
_cell.angle_gamma   90.00
#
_symmetry.space_group_name_H-M   'P 1'
#
loop_
_entity.id
_entity.type
_entity.pdbx_description
1 polymer ?
#
loop_
_entity_poly.entity_id
_entity_poly.type
_entity_poly.pdbx_seq_one_letter_code
_entity_poly.pdbx_strand_id
1 'polypeptide(L)'
;GSMDIDVEPGCTLNWGVGNIDADPCFVDPDSNDFHLLAYSPCIDAGDNNAVPPEVTTDLGGNPRIINGIVDMGAYEYANRPPVANGGEDQTVEQESYEGTEVTLDGSASTDPDSAEGTNDDIVYFDWFEGDTFLGSGEIIEYTFPLGSHTVTLVVTDSFGETDEDDVTIVVQDTTPPIVNAGSSIRVEQETYEGTTVALNGSAVDNCDAELDYEWTENGVVLGNSATLTHTFNLGTHTLTLKAVDDSGNVGADTITVTVVDTTPPDFEFSVTPDVLWPANHKMVLITPSWMVSDICDDSPEVSLVSIVMNEGDDAIGDGHTSDDIQVGDDGSIYLRAERSGTGVGRIYTITYQAVDDSGNTTVRSATVTVPHDKGKPK
;
A
#
# COMPACT_ATOMS: atom_id res chain seq x y z
N GLY A 1 -48.61 46.78 -24.41
CA GLY A 1 -48.10 47.77 -25.41
C GLY A 1 -49.25 48.32 -26.22
N SER A 2 -49.07 49.27 -27.14
CA SER A 2 -50.16 49.93 -27.92
C SER A 2 -51.06 49.00 -28.78
N MET A 3 -50.93 47.68 -28.65
CA MET A 3 -51.82 46.67 -29.24
C MET A 3 -52.96 46.25 -28.30
N ASP A 4 -52.91 46.63 -27.01
CA ASP A 4 -53.91 46.24 -26.00
C ASP A 4 -54.89 47.37 -25.65
N ILE A 5 -54.72 48.54 -26.27
CA ILE A 5 -55.60 49.70 -26.12
C ILE A 5 -56.09 50.12 -27.51
N ASP A 6 -57.41 50.03 -27.73
CA ASP A 6 -58.03 50.51 -28.97
C ASP A 6 -58.12 52.04 -28.93
N VAL A 7 -57.39 52.71 -29.82
CA VAL A 7 -57.38 54.16 -29.97
C VAL A 7 -57.99 54.49 -31.33
N GLU A 8 -59.13 55.19 -31.33
CA GLU A 8 -59.82 55.54 -32.58
C GLU A 8 -58.90 56.29 -33.57
N PRO A 9 -59.01 56.03 -34.88
CA PRO A 9 -58.19 56.66 -35.91
C PRO A 9 -58.21 58.19 -35.82
N GLY A 10 -57.03 58.80 -35.63
CA GLY A 10 -56.86 60.25 -35.50
C GLY A 10 -56.79 60.78 -34.07
N CYS A 11 -56.95 59.91 -33.06
CA CYS A 11 -56.70 60.26 -31.66
C CYS A 11 -55.22 60.06 -31.30
N THR A 12 -54.72 60.94 -30.43
CA THR A 12 -53.41 60.78 -29.79
C THR A 12 -53.62 60.23 -28.40
N LEU A 13 -53.09 59.04 -28.15
CA LEU A 13 -53.03 58.49 -26.79
C LEU A 13 -52.04 59.32 -25.97
N ASN A 14 -52.55 60.04 -24.98
CA ASN A 14 -51.74 60.76 -24.02
C ASN A 14 -51.72 59.94 -22.74
N TRP A 15 -50.61 59.24 -22.50
CA TRP A 15 -50.46 58.39 -21.32
C TRP A 15 -50.52 59.18 -20.01
N GLY A 16 -50.42 60.51 -20.00
CA GLY A 16 -50.42 61.28 -18.75
C GLY A 16 -49.14 61.02 -17.92
N VAL A 17 -48.97 61.75 -16.83
CA VAL A 17 -47.81 61.57 -15.94
C VAL A 17 -48.10 60.41 -14.99
N GLY A 18 -47.18 59.45 -14.89
CA GLY A 18 -47.27 58.32 -13.96
C GLY A 18 -47.83 57.02 -14.52
N ASN A 19 -48.27 56.97 -15.79
CA ASN A 19 -48.68 55.72 -16.43
C ASN A 19 -47.50 55.04 -17.15
N ILE A 20 -47.52 53.71 -17.14
CA ILE A 20 -46.53 52.86 -17.81
C ILE A 20 -47.01 52.48 -19.22
N ASP A 21 -46.15 52.64 -20.22
CA ASP A 21 -46.34 52.21 -21.62
C ASP A 21 -45.44 51.00 -21.97
N ALA A 22 -45.02 50.25 -20.94
CA ALA A 22 -44.33 48.97 -21.08
C ALA A 22 -45.33 47.81 -21.04
N ASP A 23 -44.90 46.63 -21.47
CA ASP A 23 -45.67 45.40 -21.27
C ASP A 23 -45.79 45.11 -19.75
N PRO A 24 -47.01 44.92 -19.21
CA PRO A 24 -47.20 44.54 -17.82
C PRO A 24 -46.64 43.17 -17.44
N CYS A 25 -46.28 42.32 -18.42
CA CYS A 25 -45.74 40.98 -18.16
C CYS A 25 -46.65 40.14 -17.25
N PHE A 26 -47.88 39.89 -17.69
CA PHE A 26 -48.80 38.98 -17.00
C PHE A 26 -48.42 37.52 -17.19
N VAL A 27 -48.79 36.65 -16.23
CA VAL A 27 -48.51 35.20 -16.25
C VAL A 27 -49.13 34.50 -17.46
N ASP A 28 -50.45 34.61 -17.66
CA ASP A 28 -51.16 34.03 -18.81
C ASP A 28 -52.43 34.84 -19.11
N PRO A 29 -52.30 36.01 -19.78
CA PRO A 29 -53.45 36.87 -20.04
C PRO A 29 -54.47 36.24 -21.00
N ASP A 30 -54.06 35.29 -21.85
CA ASP A 30 -54.96 34.58 -22.77
C ASP A 30 -55.91 33.62 -22.02
N SER A 31 -55.46 33.09 -20.88
CA SER A 31 -56.29 32.31 -19.95
C SER A 31 -56.99 33.15 -18.87
N ASN A 32 -56.88 34.48 -18.92
CA ASN A 32 -57.31 35.45 -17.89
C ASN A 32 -56.54 35.36 -16.56
N ASP A 33 -55.30 34.88 -16.58
CA ASP A 33 -54.37 35.00 -15.46
C ASP A 33 -53.59 36.32 -15.59
N PHE A 34 -54.07 37.34 -14.89
CA PHE A 34 -53.49 38.69 -14.87
C PHE A 34 -52.61 38.94 -13.63
N HIS A 35 -52.12 37.90 -12.97
CA HIS A 35 -51.03 38.08 -12.00
C HIS A 35 -49.77 38.57 -12.74
N LEU A 36 -48.96 39.38 -12.07
CA LEU A 36 -47.70 39.90 -12.61
C LEU A 36 -46.62 38.83 -12.49
N LEU A 37 -45.75 38.74 -13.49
CA LEU A 37 -44.48 38.00 -13.40
C LEU A 37 -43.48 38.79 -12.54
N ALA A 38 -42.52 38.11 -11.92
CA ALA A 38 -41.52 38.67 -11.01
C ALA A 38 -40.77 39.90 -11.56
N TYR A 39 -40.52 39.91 -12.87
CA TYR A 39 -39.82 41.00 -13.57
C TYR A 39 -40.75 42.08 -14.14
N SER A 40 -42.02 42.10 -13.75
CA SER A 40 -42.99 43.05 -14.28
C SER A 40 -42.62 44.50 -13.92
N PRO A 41 -42.67 45.44 -14.88
CA PRO A 41 -42.48 46.86 -14.59
C PRO A 41 -43.64 47.48 -13.80
N CYS A 42 -44.74 46.73 -13.60
CA CYS A 42 -45.93 47.18 -12.89
C CYS A 42 -45.88 46.95 -11.38
N ILE A 43 -44.90 46.18 -10.88
CA ILE A 43 -44.67 45.93 -9.46
C ILE A 43 -44.20 47.23 -8.79
N ASP A 44 -44.78 47.57 -7.64
CA ASP A 44 -44.50 48.75 -6.81
C ASP A 44 -44.51 50.08 -7.59
N ALA A 45 -45.28 50.15 -8.68
CA ALA A 45 -45.22 51.27 -9.62
C ALA A 45 -46.45 52.19 -9.58
N GLY A 46 -47.52 51.79 -8.91
CA GLY A 46 -48.78 52.53 -8.83
C GLY A 46 -48.76 53.71 -7.84
N ASP A 47 -49.86 54.46 -7.81
CA ASP A 47 -50.06 55.58 -6.88
C ASP A 47 -51.02 55.17 -5.75
N ASN A 48 -50.49 55.05 -4.53
CA ASN A 48 -51.29 54.71 -3.35
C ASN A 48 -52.48 55.67 -3.11
N ASN A 49 -52.38 56.93 -3.54
CA ASN A 49 -53.48 57.90 -3.40
C ASN A 49 -54.63 57.65 -4.37
N ALA A 50 -54.38 56.88 -5.44
CA ALA A 50 -55.40 56.47 -6.40
C ALA A 50 -56.19 55.24 -5.93
N VAL A 51 -55.73 54.55 -4.88
CA VAL A 51 -56.44 53.42 -4.26
C VAL A 51 -57.61 53.95 -3.42
N PRO A 52 -58.87 53.62 -3.75
CA PRO A 52 -60.01 54.02 -2.92
C PRO A 52 -59.87 53.44 -1.50
N PRO A 53 -60.14 54.22 -0.42
CA PRO A 53 -59.91 53.78 0.96
C PRO A 53 -60.64 52.48 1.37
N GLU A 54 -61.74 52.16 0.71
CA GLU A 54 -62.51 50.94 0.91
C GLU A 54 -61.92 49.68 0.28
N VAL A 55 -60.97 49.83 -0.66
CA VAL A 55 -60.29 48.71 -1.33
C VAL A 55 -59.06 48.33 -0.51
N THR A 56 -59.27 47.44 0.46
CA THR A 56 -58.20 46.97 1.35
C THR A 56 -57.52 45.71 0.86
N THR A 57 -58.12 45.02 -0.11
CA THR A 57 -57.57 43.80 -0.73
C THR A 57 -57.58 43.91 -2.24
N ASP A 58 -56.67 43.19 -2.89
CA ASP A 58 -56.65 42.97 -4.32
C ASP A 58 -57.76 41.99 -4.75
N LEU A 59 -57.78 41.63 -6.04
CA LEU A 59 -58.78 40.70 -6.58
C LEU A 59 -58.58 39.24 -6.11
N GLY A 60 -57.36 38.88 -5.68
CA GLY A 60 -57.02 37.59 -5.09
C GLY A 60 -57.35 37.49 -3.59
N GLY A 61 -57.67 38.60 -2.93
CA GLY A 61 -57.95 38.69 -1.50
C GLY A 61 -56.73 38.99 -0.62
N ASN A 62 -55.57 39.25 -1.22
CA ASN A 62 -54.36 39.70 -0.53
C ASN A 62 -54.47 41.20 -0.20
N PRO A 63 -53.72 41.75 0.77
CA PRO A 63 -53.70 43.20 1.03
C PRO A 63 -53.45 44.00 -0.25
N ARG A 64 -54.19 45.09 -0.48
CA ARG A 64 -54.09 45.86 -1.73
C ARG A 64 -52.78 46.64 -1.89
N ILE A 65 -51.98 46.75 -0.84
CA ILE A 65 -50.67 47.41 -0.90
C ILE A 65 -49.70 46.50 -0.16
N ILE A 66 -48.84 45.85 -0.92
CA ILE A 66 -47.71 45.06 -0.43
C ILE A 66 -46.44 45.90 -0.65
N ASN A 67 -45.37 45.69 0.12
CA ASN A 67 -44.08 46.41 -0.01
C ASN A 67 -44.10 47.96 0.06
N GLY A 68 -45.26 48.56 0.33
CA GLY A 68 -45.43 49.99 0.58
C GLY A 68 -45.91 50.80 -0.63
N ILE A 69 -45.93 50.24 -1.84
CA ILE A 69 -46.49 50.86 -3.04
C ILE A 69 -47.46 49.88 -3.70
N VAL A 70 -48.60 50.37 -4.17
CA VAL A 70 -49.60 49.56 -4.87
C VAL A 70 -49.07 49.17 -6.25
N ASP A 71 -49.33 47.93 -6.67
CA ASP A 71 -49.03 47.51 -8.03
C ASP A 71 -50.02 48.08 -9.04
N MET A 72 -49.55 48.28 -10.26
CA MET A 72 -50.43 48.60 -11.38
C MET A 72 -51.15 47.33 -11.86
N GLY A 73 -52.43 47.21 -11.52
CA GLY A 73 -53.24 46.06 -11.92
C GLY A 73 -54.34 45.74 -10.92
N ALA A 74 -55.01 44.61 -11.11
CA ALA A 74 -56.06 44.14 -10.19
C ALA A 74 -55.52 43.25 -9.05
N TYR A 75 -54.31 42.71 -9.22
CA TYR A 75 -53.61 41.85 -8.27
C TYR A 75 -52.38 42.58 -7.73
N GLU A 76 -51.97 42.23 -6.52
CA GLU A 76 -50.64 42.58 -5.99
C GLU A 76 -49.71 41.38 -6.14
N TYR A 77 -48.48 41.65 -6.55
CA TYR A 77 -47.37 40.73 -6.56
C TYR A 77 -46.82 40.59 -5.16
N ALA A 78 -46.60 39.35 -4.74
CA ALA A 78 -45.96 39.03 -3.48
C ALA A 78 -44.91 37.97 -3.77
N ASN A 79 -43.64 38.34 -3.58
CA ASN A 79 -42.53 37.44 -3.75
C ASN A 79 -42.63 36.25 -2.79
N ARG A 80 -42.30 35.06 -3.29
CA ARG A 80 -42.23 33.80 -2.57
C ARG A 80 -40.77 33.38 -2.51
N PRO A 81 -40.26 33.01 -1.32
CA PRO A 81 -38.85 32.67 -1.20
C PRO A 81 -38.50 31.44 -2.07
N PRO A 82 -37.23 31.30 -2.44
CA PRO A 82 -36.75 30.12 -3.14
C PRO A 82 -36.86 28.89 -2.24
N VAL A 83 -36.66 27.71 -2.82
CA VAL A 83 -36.51 26.44 -2.12
C VAL A 83 -35.13 25.90 -2.45
N ALA A 84 -34.26 25.85 -1.46
CA ALA A 84 -32.91 25.32 -1.61
C ALA A 84 -32.92 23.79 -1.69
N ASN A 85 -32.02 23.25 -2.51
CA ASN A 85 -31.76 21.82 -2.57
C ASN A 85 -30.27 21.62 -2.88
N GLY A 86 -29.50 21.25 -1.87
CA GLY A 86 -28.06 21.04 -1.93
C GLY A 86 -27.65 19.69 -2.52
N GLY A 87 -28.61 18.85 -2.91
CA GLY A 87 -28.39 17.52 -3.46
C GLY A 87 -28.43 16.40 -2.41
N GLU A 88 -27.96 15.21 -2.81
CA GLU A 88 -27.88 14.05 -1.91
C GLU A 88 -26.57 14.04 -1.10
N ASP A 89 -26.60 13.46 0.10
CA ASP A 89 -25.41 13.18 0.89
C ASP A 89 -24.38 12.36 0.09
N GLN A 90 -23.10 12.69 0.23
CA GLN A 90 -22.01 12.04 -0.49
C GLN A 90 -21.06 11.32 0.46
N THR A 91 -20.60 10.14 0.08
CA THR A 91 -19.48 9.44 0.74
C THR A 91 -18.44 9.10 -0.31
N VAL A 92 -17.25 9.65 -0.15
CA VAL A 92 -16.15 9.53 -1.12
C VAL A 92 -14.89 9.01 -0.45
N GLU A 93 -14.05 8.36 -1.25
CA GLU A 93 -12.74 7.90 -0.82
C GLU A 93 -11.75 9.07 -0.83
N GLN A 94 -10.84 9.11 0.14
CA GLN A 94 -9.75 10.08 0.17
C GLN A 94 -8.74 9.78 -0.97
N GLU A 95 -8.48 10.76 -1.84
CA GLU A 95 -7.57 10.58 -2.97
C GLU A 95 -6.15 11.09 -2.67
N SER A 96 -6.02 12.05 -1.75
CA SER A 96 -4.75 12.67 -1.37
C SER A 96 -4.73 13.14 0.08
N TYR A 97 -3.55 13.50 0.60
CA TYR A 97 -3.40 14.11 1.93
C TYR A 97 -4.17 15.44 2.09
N GLU A 98 -4.54 16.13 1.01
CA GLU A 98 -5.33 17.36 1.06
C GLU A 98 -6.85 17.07 1.13
N GLY A 99 -7.25 15.85 0.79
CA GLY A 99 -8.65 15.44 0.70
C GLY A 99 -9.04 14.94 -0.68
N THR A 100 -10.33 15.04 -0.97
CA THR A 100 -10.96 14.67 -2.23
C THR A 100 -11.81 15.82 -2.77
N GLU A 101 -11.68 16.10 -4.06
CA GLU A 101 -12.54 17.07 -4.77
C GLU A 101 -13.94 16.49 -4.93
N VAL A 102 -14.94 17.25 -4.50
CA VAL A 102 -16.35 16.88 -4.52
C VAL A 102 -17.15 17.95 -5.24
N THR A 103 -18.00 17.50 -6.17
CA THR A 103 -18.97 18.35 -6.84
C THR A 103 -20.16 18.60 -5.91
N LEU A 104 -20.43 19.86 -5.61
CA LEU A 104 -21.65 20.32 -4.95
C LEU A 104 -22.60 20.84 -6.03
N ASP A 105 -23.83 20.34 -6.06
CA ASP A 105 -24.79 20.60 -7.13
C ASP A 105 -26.14 21.06 -6.55
N GLY A 106 -26.39 22.36 -6.66
CA GLY A 106 -27.59 23.04 -6.19
C GLY A 106 -28.66 23.17 -7.27
N SER A 107 -28.47 22.58 -8.46
CA SER A 107 -29.34 22.80 -9.63
C SER A 107 -30.77 22.28 -9.46
N ALA A 108 -31.02 21.48 -8.42
CA ALA A 108 -32.35 21.04 -8.04
C ALA A 108 -33.13 22.07 -7.19
N SER A 109 -32.51 23.20 -6.84
CA SER A 109 -33.19 24.32 -6.18
C SER A 109 -34.23 24.94 -7.11
N THR A 110 -35.30 25.48 -6.55
CA THR A 110 -36.41 26.03 -7.34
C THR A 110 -36.92 27.33 -6.75
N ASP A 111 -37.36 28.25 -7.59
CA ASP A 111 -38.08 29.43 -7.11
C ASP A 111 -39.51 29.42 -7.67
N PRO A 112 -40.55 29.52 -6.82
CA PRO A 112 -41.94 29.52 -7.28
C PRO A 112 -42.30 30.65 -8.26
N ASP A 113 -41.58 31.77 -8.24
CA ASP A 113 -41.79 32.97 -9.06
C ASP A 113 -40.95 32.99 -10.35
N SER A 114 -40.13 31.95 -10.57
CA SER A 114 -39.46 31.72 -11.85
C SER A 114 -40.44 31.40 -12.99
N ALA A 115 -40.02 31.67 -14.22
CA ALA A 115 -40.79 31.28 -15.39
C ALA A 115 -40.93 29.75 -15.50
N GLU A 116 -41.95 29.28 -16.22
CA GLU A 116 -42.23 27.84 -16.30
C GLU A 116 -41.04 27.06 -16.88
N GLY A 117 -40.49 26.14 -16.07
CA GLY A 117 -39.35 25.30 -16.45
C GLY A 117 -37.99 25.96 -16.31
N THR A 118 -37.92 27.13 -15.67
CA THR A 118 -36.67 27.83 -15.32
C THR A 118 -36.57 28.03 -13.81
N ASN A 119 -35.39 28.49 -13.38
CA ASN A 119 -35.08 28.96 -12.03
C ASN A 119 -34.44 30.35 -12.12
N ASP A 120 -34.95 31.19 -13.02
CA ASP A 120 -34.35 32.47 -13.41
C ASP A 120 -34.54 33.59 -12.39
N ASP A 121 -35.41 33.39 -11.40
CA ASP A 121 -35.52 34.30 -10.25
C ASP A 121 -34.45 34.05 -9.18
N ILE A 122 -33.82 32.87 -9.16
CA ILE A 122 -32.66 32.61 -8.29
C ILE A 122 -31.43 33.35 -8.82
N VAL A 123 -30.82 34.18 -7.98
CA VAL A 123 -29.68 35.03 -8.35
C VAL A 123 -28.37 34.56 -7.74
N TYR A 124 -28.40 34.01 -6.52
CA TYR A 124 -27.19 33.54 -5.83
C TYR A 124 -27.35 32.12 -5.30
N PHE A 125 -26.25 31.37 -5.42
CA PHE A 125 -26.03 30.09 -4.78
C PHE A 125 -24.70 30.23 -4.03
N ASP A 126 -24.75 30.24 -2.70
CA ASP A 126 -23.57 30.38 -1.86
C ASP A 126 -23.46 29.14 -0.95
N TRP A 127 -22.28 28.50 -0.98
CA TRP A 127 -22.02 27.29 -0.23
C TRP A 127 -21.14 27.58 0.99
N PHE A 128 -21.50 27.00 2.13
CA PHE A 128 -20.82 27.22 3.41
C PHE A 128 -20.56 25.90 4.14
N GLU A 129 -19.49 25.85 4.94
CA GLU A 129 -19.33 24.90 6.04
C GLU A 129 -19.28 25.68 7.36
N GLY A 130 -20.39 25.67 8.10
CA GLY A 130 -20.58 26.58 9.23
C GLY A 130 -20.47 28.05 8.78
N ASP A 131 -19.56 28.83 9.38
CA ASP A 131 -19.31 30.22 8.99
C ASP A 131 -18.32 30.36 7.81
N THR A 132 -17.77 29.25 7.30
CA THR A 132 -16.73 29.26 6.26
C THR A 132 -17.36 29.23 4.87
N PHE A 133 -17.16 30.30 4.10
CA PHE A 133 -17.59 30.36 2.70
C PHE A 133 -16.71 29.48 1.80
N LEU A 134 -17.33 28.53 1.11
CA LEU A 134 -16.67 27.57 0.21
C LEU A 134 -16.62 28.08 -1.23
N GLY A 135 -17.69 28.73 -1.70
CA GLY A 135 -17.78 29.28 -3.04
C GLY A 135 -19.19 29.71 -3.44
N SER A 136 -19.29 30.49 -4.52
CA SER A 136 -20.56 30.84 -5.16
C SER A 136 -20.71 30.11 -6.49
N GLY A 137 -21.91 29.63 -6.78
CA GLY A 137 -22.27 28.99 -8.03
C GLY A 137 -23.28 27.87 -7.82
N GLU A 138 -24.17 27.68 -8.80
CA GLU A 138 -25.14 26.59 -8.81
C GLU A 138 -24.44 25.22 -8.68
N ILE A 139 -23.30 25.07 -9.35
CA ILE A 139 -22.41 23.91 -9.24
C ILE A 139 -21.00 24.40 -8.94
N ILE A 140 -20.39 23.87 -7.88
CA ILE A 140 -18.99 24.16 -7.53
C ILE A 140 -18.23 22.85 -7.26
N GLU A 141 -16.91 22.90 -7.40
CA GLU A 141 -16.00 21.85 -6.95
C GLU A 141 -15.30 22.33 -5.70
N TYR A 142 -15.22 21.49 -4.67
CA TYR A 142 -14.49 21.80 -3.44
C TYR A 142 -13.75 20.59 -2.89
N THR A 143 -12.52 20.77 -2.43
CA THR A 143 -11.72 19.70 -1.83
C THR A 143 -11.99 19.59 -0.33
N PHE A 144 -12.59 18.48 0.10
CA PHE A 144 -12.84 18.20 1.51
C PHE A 144 -11.76 17.28 2.08
N PRO A 145 -11.15 17.61 3.24
CA PRO A 145 -10.21 16.73 3.93
C PRO A 145 -10.91 15.50 4.52
N LEU A 146 -10.14 14.53 5.05
CA LEU A 146 -10.69 13.35 5.73
C LEU A 146 -11.64 13.77 6.87
N GLY A 147 -12.86 13.24 6.89
CA GLY A 147 -13.84 13.52 7.93
C GLY A 147 -15.28 13.62 7.42
N SER A 148 -16.15 14.07 8.31
CA SER A 148 -17.56 14.37 8.01
C SER A 148 -17.75 15.88 8.02
N HIS A 149 -18.32 16.39 6.94
CA HIS A 149 -18.57 17.79 6.68
C HIS A 149 -20.06 18.01 6.49
N THR A 150 -20.62 19.05 7.11
CA THR A 150 -21.99 19.49 6.87
C THR A 150 -21.92 20.79 6.09
N VAL A 151 -22.37 20.75 4.85
CA VAL A 151 -22.31 21.85 3.90
C VAL A 151 -23.70 22.42 3.73
N THR A 152 -23.84 23.72 3.93
CA THR A 152 -25.10 24.46 3.76
C THR A 152 -25.07 25.19 2.43
N LEU A 153 -26.06 24.91 1.57
CA LEU A 153 -26.38 25.75 0.42
C LEU A 153 -27.33 26.84 0.86
N VAL A 154 -27.00 28.11 0.57
CA VAL A 154 -27.90 29.25 0.69
C VAL A 154 -28.27 29.74 -0.70
N VAL A 155 -29.56 29.74 -1.00
CA VAL A 155 -30.11 30.22 -2.27
C VAL A 155 -30.78 31.57 -2.03
N THR A 156 -30.49 32.57 -2.88
CA THR A 156 -31.09 33.91 -2.79
C THR A 156 -31.78 34.27 -4.10
N ASP A 157 -33.03 34.74 -4.02
CA ASP A 157 -33.80 35.21 -5.18
C ASP A 157 -33.48 36.66 -5.58
N SER A 158 -34.20 37.18 -6.58
CA SER A 158 -33.97 38.52 -7.14
C SER A 158 -34.45 39.66 -6.22
N PHE A 159 -35.28 39.33 -5.23
CA PHE A 159 -35.79 40.23 -4.20
C PHE A 159 -34.96 40.17 -2.90
N GLY A 160 -34.03 39.23 -2.81
CA GLY A 160 -33.11 39.06 -1.69
C GLY A 160 -33.65 38.16 -0.57
N GLU A 161 -34.75 37.45 -0.79
CA GLU A 161 -35.21 36.40 0.14
C GLU A 161 -34.37 35.14 -0.06
N THR A 162 -34.26 34.33 1.00
CA THR A 162 -33.33 33.20 1.04
C THR A 162 -33.97 31.93 1.59
N ASP A 163 -33.47 30.79 1.15
CA ASP A 163 -33.70 29.49 1.77
C ASP A 163 -32.38 28.69 1.85
N GLU A 164 -32.32 27.72 2.76
CA GLU A 164 -31.11 26.95 3.05
C GLU A 164 -31.38 25.44 3.03
N ASP A 165 -30.40 24.66 2.56
CA ASP A 165 -30.42 23.19 2.64
C ASP A 165 -29.05 22.65 3.01
N ASP A 166 -29.03 21.59 3.83
CA ASP A 166 -27.80 20.96 4.32
C ASP A 166 -27.54 19.63 3.61
N VAL A 167 -26.32 19.45 3.12
CA VAL A 167 -25.81 18.17 2.59
C VAL A 167 -24.62 17.69 3.41
N THR A 168 -24.56 16.39 3.70
CA THR A 168 -23.43 15.78 4.40
C THR A 168 -22.44 15.18 3.41
N ILE A 169 -21.18 15.59 3.53
CA ILE A 169 -20.06 15.03 2.77
C ILE A 169 -19.16 14.24 3.72
N VAL A 170 -19.00 12.95 3.48
CA VAL A 170 -18.11 12.07 4.25
C VAL A 170 -16.93 11.68 3.37
N VAL A 171 -15.74 12.14 3.72
CA VAL A 171 -14.48 11.69 3.14
C VAL A 171 -13.90 10.65 4.10
N GLN A 172 -13.71 9.43 3.60
CA GLN A 172 -13.11 8.34 4.36
C GLN A 172 -11.92 7.77 3.59
N ASP A 173 -10.98 7.20 4.31
CA ASP A 173 -9.86 6.47 3.72
C ASP A 173 -10.01 5.00 4.05
N THR A 174 -10.20 4.21 3.00
CA THR A 174 -10.37 2.75 3.04
C THR A 174 -9.31 2.03 2.21
N THR A 175 -8.34 2.77 1.66
CA THR A 175 -7.34 2.27 0.74
C THR A 175 -6.09 1.85 1.51
N PRO A 176 -5.71 0.56 1.50
CA PRO A 176 -4.51 0.14 2.21
C PRO A 176 -3.22 0.60 1.54
N PRO A 177 -2.14 0.76 2.32
CA PRO A 177 -0.81 1.03 1.79
C PRO A 177 -0.33 -0.07 0.84
N ILE A 178 0.41 0.33 -0.20
CA ILE A 178 1.10 -0.61 -1.09
C ILE A 178 2.46 -0.96 -0.49
N VAL A 179 2.61 -2.21 -0.03
CA VAL A 179 3.82 -2.69 0.65
C VAL A 179 4.72 -3.47 -0.29
N ASN A 180 6.03 -3.29 -0.14
CA ASN A 180 7.08 -4.07 -0.77
C ASN A 180 8.09 -4.51 0.30
N ALA A 181 8.11 -5.80 0.60
CA ALA A 181 9.01 -6.42 1.57
C ALA A 181 10.45 -6.59 1.02
N GLY A 182 10.67 -6.29 -0.26
CA GLY A 182 11.93 -6.47 -0.96
C GLY A 182 12.01 -7.81 -1.69
N SER A 183 13.22 -8.22 -2.05
CA SER A 183 13.45 -9.54 -2.67
C SER A 183 13.75 -10.59 -1.63
N SER A 184 13.34 -11.84 -1.89
CA SER A 184 13.80 -12.99 -1.12
C SER A 184 15.34 -13.08 -1.10
N ILE A 185 15.88 -13.47 0.05
CA ILE A 185 17.31 -13.46 0.33
C ILE A 185 17.80 -14.90 0.47
N ARG A 186 18.98 -15.16 -0.10
CA ARG A 186 19.68 -16.44 0.05
C ARG A 186 21.12 -16.17 0.46
N VAL A 187 21.53 -16.71 1.62
CA VAL A 187 22.86 -16.48 2.20
C VAL A 187 23.46 -17.78 2.73
N GLU A 188 24.79 -17.79 2.82
CA GLU A 188 25.52 -18.81 3.55
C GLU A 188 25.46 -18.53 5.06
N GLN A 189 25.51 -19.59 5.85
CA GLN A 189 25.63 -19.53 7.29
C GLN A 189 27.05 -19.08 7.67
N GLU A 190 27.16 -18.02 8.47
CA GLU A 190 28.44 -17.43 8.86
C GLU A 190 28.91 -17.90 10.24
N THR A 191 27.98 -18.35 11.09
CA THR A 191 28.24 -18.84 12.44
C THR A 191 27.19 -19.88 12.83
N TYR A 192 27.47 -20.67 13.86
CA TYR A 192 26.49 -21.58 14.47
C TYR A 192 25.17 -20.91 14.89
N GLU A 193 25.23 -19.64 15.31
CA GLU A 193 24.05 -18.83 15.70
C GLU A 193 23.31 -18.22 14.49
N GLY A 194 23.72 -18.58 13.27
CA GLY A 194 23.12 -18.12 12.03
C GLY A 194 23.85 -16.97 11.33
N THR A 195 23.13 -16.31 10.42
CA THR A 195 23.63 -15.20 9.61
C THR A 195 22.77 -13.97 9.81
N THR A 196 23.41 -12.82 10.02
CA THR A 196 22.71 -11.54 10.14
C THR A 196 22.36 -11.00 8.76
N VAL A 197 21.06 -10.77 8.53
CA VAL A 197 20.51 -10.28 7.27
C VAL A 197 19.86 -8.92 7.49
N ALA A 198 20.12 -7.99 6.56
CA ALA A 198 19.42 -6.72 6.49
C ALA A 198 18.14 -6.88 5.66
N LEU A 199 16.99 -6.63 6.28
CA LEU A 199 15.69 -6.53 5.62
C LEU A 199 15.46 -5.08 5.21
N ASN A 200 15.10 -4.87 3.95
CA ASN A 200 14.87 -3.55 3.39
C ASN A 200 13.52 -3.52 2.71
N GLY A 201 12.49 -3.21 3.48
CA GLY A 201 11.14 -3.00 2.99
C GLY A 201 10.84 -1.51 2.75
N SER A 202 9.71 -1.27 2.10
CA SER A 202 9.12 0.04 1.88
C SER A 202 7.62 -0.09 1.73
N ALA A 203 6.89 0.96 2.03
CA ALA A 203 5.48 1.08 1.66
C ALA A 203 5.22 2.51 1.18
N VAL A 204 4.16 2.66 0.38
CA VAL A 204 3.63 3.97 -0.03
C VAL A 204 2.12 3.96 0.14
N ASP A 205 1.60 5.11 0.50
CA ASP A 205 0.17 5.35 0.60
C ASP A 205 -0.15 6.70 -0.04
N ASN A 206 -1.37 6.88 -0.55
CA ASN A 206 -1.80 8.11 -1.22
C ASN A 206 -2.26 9.19 -0.23
N CYS A 207 -2.68 8.78 0.97
CA CYS A 207 -3.28 9.63 1.99
C CYS A 207 -2.34 9.84 3.18
N ASP A 208 -1.44 8.88 3.43
CA ASP A 208 -0.52 8.90 4.56
C ASP A 208 0.97 8.86 4.14
N ALA A 209 1.75 9.81 4.66
CA ALA A 209 3.20 9.87 4.44
C ALA A 209 4.01 9.08 5.48
N GLU A 210 3.45 8.85 6.67
CA GLU A 210 4.11 8.23 7.82
C GLU A 210 3.43 6.92 8.21
N LEU A 211 3.85 5.83 7.59
CA LEU A 211 3.27 4.51 7.85
C LEU A 211 3.90 3.78 9.04
N ASP A 212 3.08 3.02 9.76
CA ASP A 212 3.49 2.12 10.83
C ASP A 212 3.89 0.75 10.28
N TYR A 213 5.14 0.34 10.49
CA TYR A 213 5.68 -0.92 9.96
C TYR A 213 5.75 -2.03 11.01
N GLU A 214 5.56 -3.28 10.58
CA GLU A 214 5.80 -4.47 11.42
C GLU A 214 6.31 -5.64 10.57
N TRP A 215 7.50 -6.14 10.91
CA TRP A 215 8.03 -7.39 10.38
C TRP A 215 7.65 -8.55 11.30
N THR A 216 7.11 -9.62 10.74
CA THR A 216 6.78 -10.84 11.47
C THR A 216 7.31 -12.11 10.80
N GLU A 217 7.65 -13.10 11.62
CA GLU A 217 7.86 -14.48 11.20
C GLU A 217 6.85 -15.37 11.93
N ASN A 218 5.99 -16.08 11.18
CA ASN A 218 4.95 -16.95 11.75
C ASN A 218 4.09 -16.25 12.83
N GLY A 219 3.85 -14.94 12.68
CA GLY A 219 3.10 -14.11 13.63
C GLY A 219 3.89 -13.60 14.84
N VAL A 220 5.19 -13.89 14.93
CA VAL A 220 6.10 -13.34 15.94
C VAL A 220 6.76 -12.08 15.40
N VAL A 221 6.67 -10.97 16.14
CA VAL A 221 7.24 -9.68 15.74
C VAL A 221 8.77 -9.70 15.83
N LEU A 222 9.42 -9.30 14.74
CA LEU A 222 10.87 -9.14 14.65
C LEU A 222 11.30 -7.67 14.82
N GLY A 223 10.46 -6.72 14.41
CA GLY A 223 10.68 -5.28 14.63
C GLY A 223 9.69 -4.40 13.87
N ASN A 224 9.68 -3.11 14.24
CA ASN A 224 8.65 -2.15 13.81
C ASN A 224 9.21 -1.03 12.93
N SER A 225 10.08 -1.37 11.99
CA SER A 225 10.71 -0.43 11.08
C SER A 225 10.76 -1.03 9.68
N ALA A 226 10.57 -0.21 8.65
CA ALA A 226 10.64 -0.63 7.25
C ALA A 226 11.96 -1.38 6.95
N THR A 227 13.05 -0.92 7.58
CA THR A 227 14.36 -1.57 7.53
C THR A 227 14.78 -2.04 8.92
N LEU A 228 15.32 -3.27 9.01
CA LEU A 228 15.91 -3.81 10.23
C LEU A 228 16.95 -4.90 9.93
N THR A 229 17.79 -5.22 10.90
CA THR A 229 18.71 -6.37 10.83
C THR A 229 18.26 -7.47 11.79
N HIS A 230 18.25 -8.72 11.31
CA HIS A 230 17.89 -9.87 12.12
C HIS A 230 18.82 -11.06 11.81
N THR A 231 19.10 -11.90 12.81
CA THR A 231 19.94 -13.09 12.65
C THR A 231 19.04 -14.30 12.42
N PHE A 232 19.25 -15.00 11.31
CA PHE A 232 18.49 -16.18 10.92
C PHE A 232 19.37 -17.43 11.01
N ASN A 233 18.83 -18.49 11.61
CA ASN A 233 19.49 -19.78 11.70
C ASN A 233 19.40 -20.53 10.35
N LEU A 234 20.07 -21.69 10.25
CA LEU A 234 19.99 -22.57 9.09
C LEU A 234 18.53 -22.90 8.73
N GLY A 235 18.17 -22.77 7.46
CA GLY A 235 16.87 -23.13 6.95
C GLY A 235 16.15 -22.00 6.19
N THR A 236 14.86 -22.20 5.96
CA THR A 236 14.00 -21.25 5.25
C THR A 236 13.04 -20.57 6.23
N HIS A 237 13.10 -19.25 6.24
CA HIS A 237 12.29 -18.35 7.05
C HIS A 237 11.32 -17.58 6.14
N THR A 238 10.03 -17.60 6.43
CA THR A 238 9.01 -16.83 5.70
C THR A 238 8.62 -15.62 6.52
N LEU A 239 8.89 -14.44 5.97
CA LEU A 239 8.70 -13.16 6.64
C LEU A 239 7.56 -12.38 5.99
N THR A 240 6.78 -11.68 6.80
CA THR A 240 5.75 -10.75 6.34
C THR A 240 6.12 -9.34 6.82
N LEU A 241 6.18 -8.39 5.89
CA LEU A 241 6.16 -6.97 6.22
C LEU A 241 4.73 -6.47 6.14
N LYS A 242 4.27 -5.83 7.19
CA LYS A 242 3.00 -5.10 7.24
C LYS A 242 3.29 -3.60 7.32
N ALA A 243 2.46 -2.80 6.66
CA ALA A 243 2.36 -1.36 6.87
C ALA A 243 0.90 -0.99 7.18
N VAL A 244 0.70 -0.01 8.06
CA VAL A 244 -0.61 0.51 8.47
C VAL A 244 -0.60 2.03 8.31
N ASP A 245 -1.67 2.58 7.73
CA ASP A 245 -1.89 4.03 7.69
C ASP A 245 -2.62 4.54 8.95
N ASP A 246 -2.72 5.86 9.10
CA ASP A 246 -3.43 6.54 10.19
C ASP A 246 -4.95 6.21 10.25
N SER A 247 -5.54 5.79 9.12
CA SER A 247 -6.95 5.35 9.04
C SER A 247 -7.13 3.90 9.49
N GLY A 248 -6.03 3.17 9.69
CA GLY A 248 -6.00 1.79 10.14
C GLY A 248 -6.10 0.75 9.02
N ASN A 249 -5.99 1.16 7.75
CA ASN A 249 -5.94 0.20 6.65
C ASN A 249 -4.57 -0.49 6.61
N VAL A 250 -4.57 -1.74 6.14
CA VAL A 250 -3.42 -2.63 6.30
C VAL A 250 -2.95 -3.19 4.96
N GLY A 251 -1.74 -2.82 4.57
CA GLY A 251 -1.00 -3.43 3.49
C GLY A 251 -0.03 -4.49 4.00
N ALA A 252 0.26 -5.52 3.19
CA ALA A 252 1.27 -6.51 3.54
C ALA A 252 1.95 -7.14 2.31
N ASP A 253 3.20 -7.55 2.47
CA ASP A 253 3.97 -8.30 1.49
C ASP A 253 4.87 -9.34 2.18
N THR A 254 5.25 -10.40 1.46
CA THR A 254 5.99 -11.54 2.02
C THR A 254 7.26 -11.86 1.24
N ILE A 255 8.33 -12.19 1.97
CA ILE A 255 9.59 -12.68 1.40
C ILE A 255 10.05 -13.95 2.12
N THR A 256 11.04 -14.61 1.53
CA THR A 256 11.74 -15.73 2.18
C THR A 256 13.20 -15.39 2.39
N VAL A 257 13.74 -15.70 3.57
CA VAL A 257 15.19 -15.74 3.83
C VAL A 257 15.61 -17.20 3.92
N THR A 258 16.53 -17.63 3.07
CA THR A 258 17.07 -18.99 3.06
C THR A 258 18.54 -18.98 3.42
N VAL A 259 18.85 -19.45 4.63
CA VAL A 259 20.20 -19.67 5.12
C VAL A 259 20.56 -21.12 4.81
N VAL A 260 21.70 -21.34 4.17
CA VAL A 260 22.26 -22.67 3.93
C VAL A 260 23.67 -22.74 4.44
N ASP A 261 24.17 -23.96 4.53
CA ASP A 261 25.58 -24.21 4.65
C ASP A 261 26.05 -25.03 3.44
N THR A 262 26.92 -24.43 2.64
CA THR A 262 27.60 -25.07 1.51
C THR A 262 29.10 -25.19 1.71
N THR A 263 29.61 -24.86 2.90
CA THR A 263 31.04 -24.83 3.18
C THR A 263 31.47 -26.16 3.78
N PRO A 264 32.35 -26.94 3.13
CA PRO A 264 32.84 -28.18 3.71
C PRO A 264 33.69 -27.98 4.97
N PRO A 265 33.77 -28.99 5.87
CA PRO A 265 34.63 -28.94 7.04
C PRO A 265 36.09 -28.69 6.70
N ASP A 266 36.79 -27.90 7.51
CA ASP A 266 38.25 -27.90 7.52
C ASP A 266 38.76 -29.20 8.17
N PHE A 267 39.66 -29.88 7.48
CA PHE A 267 40.07 -31.24 7.84
C PHE A 267 41.57 -31.44 7.64
N GLU A 268 42.27 -31.63 8.76
CA GLU A 268 43.67 -32.03 8.83
C GLU A 268 43.77 -33.51 9.22
N PHE A 269 44.58 -34.27 8.50
CA PHE A 269 44.68 -35.72 8.67
C PHE A 269 46.13 -36.20 8.63
N SER A 270 46.50 -37.08 9.56
CA SER A 270 47.82 -37.71 9.66
C SER A 270 47.73 -39.12 10.22
N VAL A 271 48.81 -39.89 10.09
CA VAL A 271 48.91 -41.27 10.58
C VAL A 271 50.23 -41.47 11.31
N THR A 272 50.24 -42.27 12.36
CA THR A 272 51.46 -42.63 13.11
C THR A 272 51.50 -44.13 13.40
N PRO A 273 52.61 -44.83 13.08
CA PRO A 273 53.76 -44.35 12.33
C PRO A 273 53.43 -44.14 10.83
N ASP A 274 54.10 -43.19 10.20
CA ASP A 274 54.09 -42.95 8.74
C ASP A 274 55.18 -43.74 7.99
N VAL A 275 56.05 -44.45 8.73
CA VAL A 275 57.11 -45.31 8.21
C VAL A 275 57.17 -46.62 9.00
N LEU A 276 57.13 -47.76 8.30
CA LEU A 276 57.33 -49.09 8.88
C LEU A 276 58.75 -49.57 8.58
N TRP A 277 59.56 -49.68 9.63
CA TRP A 277 60.93 -50.18 9.51
C TRP A 277 61.38 -50.92 10.77
N PRO A 278 62.16 -52.02 10.65
CA PRO A 278 62.57 -52.69 9.41
C PRO A 278 61.41 -53.42 8.72
N ALA A 279 61.52 -53.65 7.42
CA ALA A 279 60.60 -54.51 6.67
C ALA A 279 60.74 -55.96 7.18
N ASN A 280 59.94 -56.31 8.17
CA ASN A 280 60.06 -57.53 8.97
C ASN A 280 58.79 -58.39 8.93
N HIS A 281 57.88 -58.12 7.99
CA HIS A 281 56.67 -58.89 7.70
C HIS A 281 55.64 -58.90 8.85
N LYS A 282 55.85 -58.07 9.89
CA LYS A 282 54.92 -57.96 11.01
C LYS A 282 53.84 -56.93 10.73
N MET A 283 52.65 -57.19 11.25
CA MET A 283 51.59 -56.20 11.33
C MET A 283 51.96 -55.11 12.35
N VAL A 284 51.78 -53.86 11.97
CA VAL A 284 52.00 -52.69 12.81
C VAL A 284 50.71 -51.91 12.90
N LEU A 285 50.27 -51.60 14.13
CA LEU A 285 49.14 -50.72 14.36
C LEU A 285 49.47 -49.32 13.86
N ILE A 286 48.61 -48.79 12.99
CA ILE A 286 48.60 -47.42 12.53
C ILE A 286 47.54 -46.69 13.32
N THR A 287 47.91 -45.57 13.90
CA THR A 287 47.01 -44.68 14.63
C THR A 287 46.70 -43.46 13.75
N PRO A 288 45.49 -43.37 13.18
CA PRO A 288 44.98 -42.14 12.58
C PRO A 288 44.91 -41.02 13.62
N SER A 289 45.20 -39.79 13.20
CA SER A 289 44.99 -38.59 14.00
C SER A 289 44.51 -37.46 13.09
N TRP A 290 43.49 -36.73 13.53
CA TRP A 290 42.92 -35.62 12.78
C TRP A 290 42.53 -34.44 13.68
N MET A 291 42.45 -33.28 13.05
CA MET A 291 41.68 -32.14 13.54
C MET A 291 40.62 -31.81 12.48
N VAL A 292 39.38 -31.65 12.93
CA VAL A 292 38.27 -31.30 12.06
C VAL A 292 37.47 -30.19 12.73
N SER A 293 37.05 -29.21 11.95
CA SER A 293 36.21 -28.11 12.41
C SER A 293 35.36 -27.62 11.26
N ASP A 294 34.14 -27.24 11.56
CA ASP A 294 33.26 -26.55 10.63
C ASP A 294 32.65 -25.32 11.32
N ILE A 295 32.18 -24.36 10.52
CA ILE A 295 31.58 -23.11 11.05
C ILE A 295 30.14 -23.32 11.50
N CYS A 296 29.46 -24.30 10.90
CA CYS A 296 28.04 -24.59 11.04
C CYS A 296 27.79 -25.91 11.80
N ASP A 297 28.80 -26.79 11.84
CA ASP A 297 28.78 -28.07 12.56
C ASP A 297 29.89 -28.15 13.63
N ASP A 298 29.48 -28.31 14.90
CA ASP A 298 30.36 -28.43 16.06
C ASP A 298 31.12 -29.77 16.11
N SER A 299 30.68 -30.79 15.36
CA SER A 299 31.28 -32.13 15.37
C SER A 299 31.13 -32.87 14.03
N PRO A 300 31.85 -32.44 12.97
CA PRO A 300 31.81 -33.10 11.67
C PRO A 300 32.16 -34.59 11.77
N GLU A 301 31.39 -35.43 11.08
CA GLU A 301 31.57 -36.88 11.08
C GLU A 301 32.79 -37.28 10.24
N VAL A 302 33.73 -38.01 10.85
CA VAL A 302 34.94 -38.51 10.17
C VAL A 302 34.87 -40.03 10.00
N SER A 303 35.00 -40.51 8.76
CA SER A 303 34.94 -41.94 8.43
C SER A 303 36.06 -42.41 7.50
N LEU A 304 36.46 -43.67 7.64
CA LEU A 304 37.47 -44.30 6.77
C LEU A 304 36.84 -44.61 5.41
N VAL A 305 37.43 -44.06 4.34
CA VAL A 305 36.95 -44.28 2.97
C VAL A 305 37.65 -45.46 2.33
N SER A 306 38.99 -45.49 2.38
CA SER A 306 39.76 -46.56 1.76
C SER A 306 41.17 -46.65 2.31
N ILE A 307 41.74 -47.85 2.19
CA ILE A 307 43.17 -48.08 2.32
C ILE A 307 43.59 -48.84 1.08
N VAL A 308 44.53 -48.26 0.32
CA VAL A 308 45.09 -48.88 -0.88
C VAL A 308 46.60 -48.99 -0.74
N MET A 309 47.20 -49.87 -1.53
CA MET A 309 48.66 -50.00 -1.61
C MET A 309 49.13 -50.01 -3.06
N ASN A 310 50.36 -49.55 -3.28
CA ASN A 310 50.96 -49.46 -4.62
C ASN A 310 51.53 -50.80 -5.14
N GLU A 311 51.69 -51.78 -4.27
CA GLU A 311 52.16 -53.14 -4.59
C GLU A 311 51.01 -54.14 -4.38
N GLY A 312 51.01 -55.28 -5.07
CA GLY A 312 49.99 -56.32 -4.85
C GLY A 312 50.14 -57.00 -3.49
N ASP A 313 49.05 -57.61 -2.99
CA ASP A 313 48.99 -58.33 -1.70
C ASP A 313 49.90 -59.56 -1.65
N ASP A 314 50.25 -60.12 -2.82
CA ASP A 314 51.23 -61.20 -2.99
C ASP A 314 52.24 -60.80 -4.08
N ALA A 315 53.18 -59.92 -3.76
CA ALA A 315 54.18 -59.45 -4.71
C ALA A 315 55.32 -60.48 -4.88
N ILE A 316 55.98 -60.51 -6.04
CA ILE A 316 57.05 -61.48 -6.27
C ILE A 316 58.27 -61.14 -5.37
N GLY A 317 58.68 -62.10 -4.52
CA GLY A 317 59.92 -62.05 -3.74
C GLY A 317 59.79 -61.61 -2.28
N ASP A 318 58.60 -61.70 -1.70
CA ASP A 318 58.22 -61.16 -0.39
C ASP A 318 57.94 -62.22 0.70
N GLY A 319 58.14 -63.51 0.43
CA GLY A 319 57.84 -64.55 1.42
C GLY A 319 56.36 -64.96 1.48
N HIS A 320 55.52 -64.49 0.55
CA HIS A 320 54.15 -64.96 0.30
C HIS A 320 53.21 -64.83 1.51
N THR A 321 53.07 -63.65 2.09
CA THR A 321 52.07 -63.40 3.14
C THR A 321 50.95 -62.49 2.66
N SER A 322 49.75 -63.06 2.50
CA SER A 322 48.52 -62.33 2.20
C SER A 322 48.00 -61.50 3.40
N ASP A 323 46.98 -60.67 3.18
CA ASP A 323 46.35 -59.80 4.18
C ASP A 323 47.28 -58.69 4.71
N ASP A 324 47.84 -57.90 3.79
CA ASP A 324 48.75 -56.78 4.11
C ASP A 324 48.07 -55.58 4.77
N ILE A 325 46.75 -55.50 4.66
CA ILE A 325 45.88 -54.48 5.24
C ILE A 325 44.84 -55.21 6.09
N GLN A 326 44.80 -54.93 7.39
CA GLN A 326 43.76 -55.44 8.29
C GLN A 326 43.09 -54.26 8.98
N VAL A 327 41.76 -54.19 8.90
CA VAL A 327 40.94 -53.21 9.61
C VAL A 327 40.06 -53.98 10.59
N GLY A 328 40.21 -53.71 11.89
CA GLY A 328 39.40 -54.31 12.94
C GLY A 328 38.00 -53.70 13.01
N ASP A 329 37.07 -54.42 13.63
CA ASP A 329 35.70 -53.95 13.89
C ASP A 329 35.66 -52.68 14.77
N ASP A 330 36.73 -52.43 15.51
CA ASP A 330 36.95 -51.24 16.34
C ASP A 330 37.60 -50.07 15.58
N GLY A 331 37.82 -50.21 14.27
CA GLY A 331 38.50 -49.22 13.43
C GLY A 331 40.03 -49.28 13.51
N SER A 332 40.62 -50.21 14.26
CA SER A 332 42.08 -50.37 14.32
C SER A 332 42.66 -50.77 12.97
N ILE A 333 43.58 -49.96 12.44
CA ILE A 333 44.26 -50.23 11.17
C ILE A 333 45.60 -50.90 11.45
N TYR A 334 45.81 -52.10 10.93
CA TYR A 334 47.12 -52.75 10.92
C TYR A 334 47.63 -52.86 9.50
N LEU A 335 48.87 -52.42 9.30
CA LEU A 335 49.57 -52.53 8.02
C LEU A 335 50.81 -53.39 8.18
N ARG A 336 51.11 -54.22 7.18
CA ARG A 336 52.30 -55.06 7.21
C ARG A 336 53.56 -54.25 6.92
N ALA A 337 54.58 -54.39 7.76
CA ALA A 337 55.92 -53.89 7.51
C ALA A 337 56.63 -54.77 6.46
N GLU A 338 56.13 -54.77 5.24
CA GLU A 338 56.59 -55.60 4.11
C GLU A 338 56.57 -54.83 2.80
N ARG A 339 57.37 -55.30 1.84
CA ARG A 339 57.55 -54.70 0.51
C ARG A 339 58.19 -55.72 -0.43
N SER A 340 58.03 -55.50 -1.73
CA SER A 340 58.79 -56.24 -2.75
C SER A 340 60.30 -56.02 -2.59
N GLY A 341 61.08 -57.10 -2.74
CA GLY A 341 62.54 -57.05 -2.76
C GLY A 341 63.13 -56.38 -4.00
N THR A 342 62.33 -56.15 -5.04
CA THR A 342 62.74 -55.51 -6.31
C THR A 342 62.05 -54.18 -6.60
N GLY A 343 61.11 -53.77 -5.73
CA GLY A 343 60.34 -52.54 -5.84
C GLY A 343 61.02 -51.31 -5.23
N VAL A 344 60.33 -50.16 -5.28
CA VAL A 344 60.78 -48.89 -4.67
C VAL A 344 60.46 -48.79 -3.17
N GLY A 345 59.72 -49.77 -2.64
CA GLY A 345 59.14 -49.75 -1.31
C GLY A 345 57.61 -49.69 -1.40
N ARG A 346 56.96 -50.20 -0.36
CA ARG A 346 55.50 -50.22 -0.26
C ARG A 346 55.00 -48.88 0.25
N ILE A 347 53.92 -48.39 -0.33
CA ILE A 347 53.21 -47.19 0.09
C ILE A 347 51.76 -47.61 0.29
N TYR A 348 51.31 -47.51 1.52
CA TYR A 348 49.89 -47.56 1.86
C TYR A 348 49.35 -46.14 1.82
N THR A 349 48.24 -45.92 1.13
CA THR A 349 47.51 -44.65 1.11
C THR A 349 46.19 -44.87 1.86
N ILE A 350 46.07 -44.24 3.02
CA ILE A 350 44.86 -44.25 3.85
C ILE A 350 44.08 -42.98 3.54
N THR A 351 42.79 -43.10 3.26
CA THR A 351 41.90 -41.99 2.90
C THR A 351 40.74 -41.92 3.88
N TYR A 352 40.53 -40.73 4.45
CA TYR A 352 39.39 -40.41 5.32
C TYR A 352 38.55 -39.28 4.70
N GLN A 353 37.28 -39.23 5.09
CA GLN A 353 36.33 -38.19 4.73
C GLN A 353 35.75 -37.57 6.00
N ALA A 354 35.72 -36.25 6.05
CA ALA A 354 34.91 -35.46 6.97
C ALA A 354 33.62 -35.02 6.26
N VAL A 355 32.48 -35.10 6.94
CA VAL A 355 31.15 -34.68 6.46
C VAL A 355 30.49 -33.83 7.54
N ASP A 356 29.97 -32.66 7.19
CA ASP A 356 29.15 -31.86 8.12
C ASP A 356 27.66 -32.32 8.12
N ASP A 357 26.88 -31.79 9.06
CA ASP A 357 25.43 -31.99 9.16
C ASP A 357 24.64 -31.58 7.90
N SER A 358 25.18 -30.66 7.09
CA SER A 358 24.59 -30.22 5.81
C SER A 358 24.95 -31.15 4.64
N GLY A 359 25.84 -32.12 4.87
CA GLY A 359 26.33 -33.08 3.91
C GLY A 359 27.47 -32.59 3.02
N ASN A 360 28.08 -31.43 3.30
CA ASN A 360 29.29 -31.02 2.60
C ASN A 360 30.48 -31.84 3.10
N THR A 361 31.45 -32.10 2.21
CA THR A 361 32.48 -33.11 2.50
C THR A 361 33.89 -32.65 2.15
N THR A 362 34.85 -33.00 3.00
CA THR A 362 36.28 -32.84 2.75
C THR A 362 36.99 -34.18 2.85
N VAL A 363 37.74 -34.54 1.80
CA VAL A 363 38.53 -35.79 1.76
C VAL A 363 40.00 -35.49 1.94
N ARG A 364 40.70 -36.32 2.73
CA ARG A 364 42.15 -36.26 2.94
C ARG A 364 42.76 -37.65 2.92
N SER A 365 44.02 -37.71 2.52
CA SER A 365 44.80 -38.95 2.54
C SER A 365 46.15 -38.74 3.20
N ALA A 366 46.65 -39.77 3.86
CA ALA A 366 48.00 -39.83 4.41
C ALA A 366 48.65 -41.16 3.98
N THR A 367 49.98 -41.16 3.89
CA THR A 367 50.73 -42.32 3.43
C THR A 367 51.53 -42.95 4.56
N VAL A 368 51.59 -44.28 4.57
CA VAL A 368 52.51 -45.07 5.39
C VAL A 368 53.47 -45.80 4.45
N THR A 369 54.77 -45.62 4.65
CA THR A 369 55.78 -46.16 3.75
C THR A 369 56.59 -47.28 4.37
N VAL A 370 56.91 -48.30 3.58
CA VAL A 370 57.89 -49.35 3.90
C VAL A 370 59.05 -49.19 2.93
N PRO A 371 60.08 -48.38 3.28
CA PRO A 371 61.10 -47.99 2.32
C PRO A 371 62.03 -49.16 1.95
N HIS A 372 62.56 -49.12 0.72
CA HIS A 372 63.57 -50.10 0.28
C HIS A 372 64.86 -49.99 1.10
N ASP A 373 65.42 -48.78 1.17
CA ASP A 373 66.67 -48.50 1.86
C ASP A 373 66.47 -47.37 2.88
N LYS A 374 67.16 -47.45 4.02
CA LYS A 374 67.39 -46.24 4.82
C LYS A 374 68.33 -45.36 4.03
N GLY A 375 67.80 -44.31 3.40
CA GLY A 375 68.64 -43.23 2.88
C GLY A 375 69.65 -42.85 3.98
N LYS A 376 70.95 -42.89 3.68
CA LYS A 376 71.94 -42.34 4.61
C LYS A 376 71.58 -40.87 4.82
N PRO A 377 71.55 -40.34 6.06
CA PRO A 377 71.38 -38.91 6.26
C PRO A 377 72.46 -38.19 5.43
N LYS A 378 72.03 -37.28 4.56
CA LYS A 378 72.91 -36.35 3.86
C LYS A 378 73.06 -35.09 4.70
#